data_AF-A0A2D4FMX8-F1
#
_entry.id   AF-A0A2D4FMX8-F1
#
_cell.length_a   1.000
_cell.length_b   1.000
_cell.length_c   1.000
_cell.angle_alpha   90.00
_cell.angle_beta   90.00
_cell.angle_gamma   90.00
#
_symmetry.space_group_name_H-M   'P 1'
#
loop_
_entity.id
_entity.type
_entity.pdbx_description
1 polymer ?
#
loop_
_entity_poly.entity_id
_entity_poly.type
_entity_poly.pdbx_seq_one_letter_code
_entity_poly.pdbx_strand_id
1 'polypeptide(L)'
;PYELRIEVQPKSHHRAHYETEGSRGAVKASAGGHPVVQLHGYLESEPLTLQLFIGTADDRLLRPHAFYQVHRITGKTVSTTSHETILSNTKVLEIPLLPENNMKAIIDCAGILKLRNSDIELRKGETDIGRKNTRVRLVFRVHIPQP
;
A
#
# COMPACT_ATOMS: atom_id res chain seq x y z
N PRO A 1 14.63 13.98 -14.30
CA PRO A 1 13.83 14.24 -13.08
C PRO A 1 13.42 12.89 -12.49
N TYR A 2 13.31 12.78 -11.16
CA TYR A 2 12.80 11.56 -10.53
C TYR A 2 11.28 11.48 -10.69
N GLU A 3 10.78 10.31 -11.06
CA GLU A 3 9.34 10.07 -11.23
C GLU A 3 8.97 8.70 -10.67
N LEU A 4 8.11 8.66 -9.65
CA LEU A 4 7.53 7.42 -9.14
C LEU A 4 6.18 7.19 -9.82
N ARG A 5 6.09 6.13 -10.63
CA ARG A 5 4.93 5.85 -11.46
C ARG A 5 4.30 4.50 -11.15
N ILE A 6 2.98 4.45 -11.19
CA ILE A 6 2.22 3.19 -11.22
C ILE A 6 2.09 2.76 -12.67
N GLU A 7 2.87 1.75 -13.07
CA GLU A 7 2.85 1.22 -14.44
C GLU A 7 1.62 0.36 -14.71
N VAL A 8 1.19 -0.40 -13.69
CA VAL A 8 -0.02 -1.22 -13.77
C VAL A 8 -0.94 -0.88 -12.60
N GLN A 9 -2.11 -0.35 -12.92
CA GLN A 9 -3.09 0.08 -11.92
C GLN A 9 -3.80 -1.12 -11.26
N PRO A 10 -4.15 -1.01 -9.96
CA PRO A 10 -5.01 -1.99 -9.30
C PRO A 10 -6.42 -2.00 -9.91
N LYS A 11 -7.16 -3.10 -9.69
CA LYS A 11 -8.60 -3.16 -9.95
C LYS A 11 -9.33 -2.13 -9.12
N SER A 12 -10.43 -1.61 -9.67
CA SER A 12 -11.32 -0.68 -8.96
C SER A 12 -11.99 -1.30 -7.72
N HIS A 13 -12.08 -2.64 -7.66
CA HIS A 13 -12.70 -3.37 -6.57
C HIS A 13 -11.75 -4.41 -5.99
N HIS A 14 -11.60 -4.36 -4.67
CA HIS A 14 -10.95 -5.39 -3.86
C HIS A 14 -11.74 -5.53 -2.56
N ARG A 15 -12.06 -6.76 -2.17
CA ARG A 15 -12.76 -7.03 -0.91
C ARG A 15 -11.72 -7.13 0.21
N ALA A 16 -11.64 -6.08 1.02
CA ALA A 16 -10.88 -6.11 2.25
C ALA A 16 -11.42 -7.18 3.21
N HIS A 17 -10.56 -7.63 4.12
CA HIS A 17 -10.90 -8.62 5.14
C HIS A 17 -10.85 -8.02 6.54
N TYR A 18 -11.55 -8.63 7.48
CA TYR A 18 -11.38 -8.36 8.90
C TYR A 18 -10.28 -9.23 9.51
N GLU A 19 -9.72 -8.82 10.64
CA GLU A 19 -8.69 -9.58 11.36
C GLU A 19 -9.20 -10.94 11.85
N THR A 20 -10.51 -11.08 12.06
CA THR A 20 -11.14 -12.32 12.52
C THR A 20 -11.39 -13.34 11.40
N GLU A 21 -11.06 -13.02 10.15
CA GLU A 21 -11.22 -13.94 9.01
C GLU A 21 -9.89 -14.15 8.27
N GLY A 22 -9.84 -15.21 7.46
CA GLY A 22 -8.68 -15.47 6.60
C GLY A 22 -8.45 -14.35 5.57
N SER A 23 -7.17 -14.10 5.27
CA SER A 23 -6.77 -13.10 4.28
C SER A 23 -7.46 -13.30 2.93
N ARG A 24 -7.87 -12.20 2.30
CA ARG A 24 -8.45 -12.18 0.95
C ARG A 24 -7.39 -12.09 -0.16
N GLY A 25 -6.12 -12.27 0.21
CA GLY A 25 -4.99 -12.22 -0.70
C GLY A 25 -4.61 -10.79 -1.11
N ALA A 26 -3.62 -10.70 -2.00
CA ALA A 26 -3.11 -9.43 -2.47
C ALA A 26 -4.06 -8.74 -3.47
N VAL A 27 -3.94 -7.42 -3.55
CA VAL A 27 -4.61 -6.61 -4.56
C VAL A 27 -4.16 -7.06 -5.96
N LYS A 28 -5.11 -7.15 -6.88
CA LYS A 28 -4.88 -7.56 -8.27
C LYS A 28 -4.99 -6.37 -9.21
N ALA A 29 -4.29 -6.46 -10.33
CA ALA A 29 -4.36 -5.45 -11.40
C ALA A 29 -5.53 -5.67 -12.35
N SER A 30 -5.98 -4.59 -13.00
CA SER A 30 -7.11 -4.61 -13.95
C SER A 30 -6.88 -5.54 -15.13
N ALA A 31 -5.64 -5.62 -15.63
CA ALA A 31 -5.23 -6.50 -16.73
C ALA A 31 -4.94 -7.96 -16.29
N GLY A 32 -5.21 -8.33 -15.04
CA GLY A 32 -4.73 -9.57 -14.43
C GLY A 32 -3.38 -9.36 -13.72
N GLY A 33 -2.93 -10.36 -12.96
CA GLY A 33 -1.71 -10.23 -12.16
C GLY A 33 -1.83 -9.21 -11.01
N HIS A 34 -0.79 -8.43 -10.79
CA HIS A 34 -0.63 -7.52 -9.65
C HIS A 34 -0.27 -6.10 -10.10
N PRO A 35 -0.55 -5.07 -9.29
CA PRO A 35 -0.10 -3.71 -9.56
C PRO A 35 1.42 -3.65 -9.67
N VAL A 36 1.93 -2.71 -10.46
CA VAL A 36 3.37 -2.52 -10.67
C VAL A 36 3.71 -1.06 -10.47
N VAL A 37 4.79 -0.81 -9.73
CA VAL A 37 5.30 0.53 -9.44
C VAL A 37 6.76 0.60 -9.84
N GLN A 38 7.18 1.71 -10.45
CA GLN A 38 8.54 1.92 -10.90
C GLN A 38 9.01 3.34 -10.58
N LEU A 39 10.24 3.46 -10.08
CA LEU A 39 10.93 4.73 -9.96
C LEU A 39 11.82 4.96 -11.18
N HIS A 40 11.58 6.05 -11.90
CA HIS A 40 12.36 6.48 -13.05
C HIS A 40 13.34 7.59 -12.68
N GLY A 41 14.45 7.65 -13.40
CA GLY A 41 15.47 8.70 -13.24
C GLY A 41 16.46 8.47 -12.09
N TYR A 42 16.32 7.41 -11.30
CA TYR A 42 17.31 7.00 -10.30
C TYR A 42 18.38 6.13 -10.97
N LEU A 43 19.63 6.62 -11.00
CA LEU A 43 20.75 6.01 -11.72
C LEU A 43 21.84 5.45 -10.79
N GLU A 44 21.66 5.58 -9.47
CA GLU A 44 22.60 5.05 -8.50
C GLU A 44 22.41 3.53 -8.33
N SER A 45 23.45 2.88 -7.79
CA SER A 45 23.47 1.43 -7.54
C SER A 45 22.88 1.02 -6.21
N GLU A 46 22.52 1.97 -5.34
CA GLU A 46 22.00 1.65 -4.02
C GLU A 46 20.50 1.30 -4.07
N PRO A 47 20.05 0.27 -3.35
CA PRO A 47 18.64 -0.04 -3.26
C PRO A 47 17.88 1.03 -2.48
N LEU A 48 16.63 1.26 -2.85
CA LEU A 48 15.73 2.15 -2.12
C LEU A 48 14.58 1.35 -1.50
N THR A 49 13.86 1.98 -0.57
CA THR A 49 12.65 1.40 0.04
C THR A 49 11.41 2.09 -0.51
N LEU A 50 10.55 1.30 -1.16
CA LEU A 50 9.18 1.68 -1.48
C LEU A 50 8.30 1.47 -0.26
N GLN A 51 7.71 2.54 0.24
CA GLN A 51 6.67 2.52 1.27
C GLN A 51 5.30 2.44 0.61
N LEU A 52 4.47 1.52 1.12
CA LEU A 52 3.08 1.32 0.72
C LEU A 52 2.16 1.41 1.93
N PHE A 53 1.14 2.25 1.86
CA PHE A 53 0.06 2.29 2.84
C PHE A 53 -1.30 2.52 2.19
N ILE A 54 -2.36 2.35 2.96
CA ILE A 54 -3.73 2.59 2.51
C ILE A 54 -4.12 4.02 2.86
N GLY A 55 -4.40 4.81 1.83
CA GLY A 55 -4.79 6.21 1.96
C GLY A 55 -6.26 6.46 1.68
N THR A 56 -6.71 7.66 2.03
CA THR A 56 -8.04 8.17 1.68
C THR A 56 -8.18 8.33 0.16
N ALA A 57 -9.39 8.11 -0.36
CA ALA A 57 -9.70 8.27 -1.77
C ALA A 57 -10.38 9.60 -2.13
N ASP A 58 -10.54 10.51 -1.16
CA ASP A 58 -11.14 11.82 -1.35
C ASP A 58 -10.22 12.78 -2.11
N ASP A 59 -10.80 13.76 -2.81
CA ASP A 59 -10.06 14.71 -3.65
C ASP A 59 -9.45 15.87 -2.85
N ARG A 60 -9.45 15.78 -1.52
CA ARG A 60 -8.91 16.81 -0.64
C ARG A 60 -7.41 16.61 -0.43
N LEU A 61 -7.04 16.11 0.75
CA LEU A 61 -5.67 15.88 1.17
C LEU A 61 -5.50 14.39 1.36
N LEU A 62 -4.49 13.82 0.72
CA LEU A 62 -4.12 12.42 0.91
C LEU A 62 -3.65 12.19 2.35
N ARG A 63 -4.33 11.30 3.06
CA ARG A 63 -3.96 10.89 4.43
C ARG A 63 -4.06 9.38 4.55
N PRO A 64 -3.40 8.75 5.54
CA PRO A 64 -3.70 7.38 5.90
C PRO A 64 -5.20 7.17 6.18
N HIS A 65 -5.76 6.06 5.73
CA HIS A 65 -7.17 5.76 5.96
C HIS A 65 -7.38 5.22 7.38
N ALA A 66 -8.28 5.83 8.14
CA ALA A 66 -8.48 5.44 9.54
C ALA A 66 -9.05 4.02 9.73
N PHE A 67 -9.96 3.62 8.84
CA PHE A 67 -10.65 2.34 8.90
C PHE A 67 -10.03 1.21 8.07
N TYR A 68 -9.01 1.49 7.26
CA TYR A 68 -8.38 0.49 6.39
C TYR A 68 -6.86 0.56 6.50
N GLN A 69 -6.22 -0.59 6.63
CA GLN A 69 -4.77 -0.70 6.71
C GLN A 69 -4.24 -1.65 5.63
N VAL A 70 -2.97 -1.48 5.27
CA VAL A 70 -2.29 -2.46 4.44
C VAL A 70 -2.15 -3.75 5.24
N HIS A 71 -2.29 -4.89 4.59
CA HIS A 71 -2.03 -6.18 5.20
C HIS A 71 -0.94 -6.88 4.40
N ARG A 72 0.15 -7.25 5.08
CA ARG A 72 1.23 -8.01 4.47
C ARG A 72 0.76 -9.41 4.08
N ILE A 73 0.89 -9.75 2.80
CA ILE A 73 0.60 -11.08 2.27
C ILE A 73 1.91 -11.86 2.18
N THR A 74 1.86 -13.08 2.69
CA THR A 74 2.95 -14.05 2.59
C THR A 74 2.43 -15.35 1.99
N GLY A 75 3.32 -16.17 1.45
CA GLY A 75 2.96 -17.49 0.92
C GLY A 75 3.81 -17.88 -0.27
N LYS A 76 3.67 -19.14 -0.72
CA LYS A 76 4.49 -19.72 -1.80
C LYS A 76 4.33 -19.00 -3.15
N THR A 77 3.20 -18.35 -3.38
CA THR A 77 2.90 -17.63 -4.63
C THR A 77 3.25 -16.15 -4.58
N VAL A 78 3.78 -15.66 -3.45
CA VAL A 78 4.26 -14.29 -3.28
C VAL A 78 5.77 -14.29 -3.52
N SER A 79 6.22 -13.59 -4.54
CA SER A 79 7.64 -13.48 -4.87
C SER A 79 8.29 -12.21 -4.30
N THR A 80 7.51 -11.17 -4.03
CA THR A 80 8.06 -9.90 -3.56
C THR A 80 8.27 -9.91 -2.04
N THR A 81 9.53 -9.83 -1.63
CA THR A 81 9.90 -9.62 -0.23
C THR A 81 9.32 -8.30 0.27
N SER A 82 8.74 -8.33 1.46
CA SER A 82 8.21 -7.13 2.11
C SER A 82 8.32 -7.24 3.62
N HIS A 83 8.39 -6.08 4.27
CA HIS A 83 8.43 -5.91 5.71
C HIS A 83 7.30 -4.98 6.16
N GLU A 84 6.63 -5.32 7.26
CA GLU A 84 5.56 -4.47 7.82
C GLU A 84 6.11 -3.66 8.98
N THR A 85 5.87 -2.34 8.97
CA THR A 85 6.25 -1.43 10.04
C THR A 85 5.08 -0.51 10.41
N ILE A 86 5.17 0.16 11.57
CA ILE A 86 4.18 1.14 12.01
C ILE A 86 4.86 2.51 12.07
N LEU A 87 4.37 3.45 11.26
CA LEU A 87 4.82 4.84 11.24
C LEU A 87 3.65 5.74 11.65
N SER A 88 3.79 6.48 12.75
CA SER A 88 2.75 7.40 13.26
C SER A 88 1.35 6.75 13.33
N ASN A 89 1.26 5.55 13.91
CA ASN A 89 0.05 4.73 14.00
C ASN A 89 -0.56 4.26 12.66
N THR A 90 0.17 4.43 11.55
CA THR A 90 -0.18 3.90 10.24
C THR A 90 0.68 2.68 9.95
N LYS A 91 0.02 1.59 9.58
CA LYS A 91 0.71 0.40 9.09
C LYS A 91 1.23 0.66 7.68
N VAL A 92 2.52 0.46 7.48
CA VAL A 92 3.24 0.70 6.22
C VAL A 92 3.95 -0.59 5.83
N LEU A 93 3.85 -0.96 4.57
CA LEU A 93 4.58 -2.08 3.98
C LEU A 93 5.79 -1.52 3.24
N GLU A 94 6.97 -2.00 3.60
CA GLU A 94 8.25 -1.64 3.00
C GLU A 94 8.64 -2.73 2.01
N ILE A 95 8.94 -2.31 0.78
CA ILE A 95 9.28 -3.18 -0.34
C ILE A 95 10.59 -2.66 -0.94
N PRO A 96 11.62 -3.51 -1.10
CA PRO A 96 12.88 -3.07 -1.72
C PRO A 96 12.66 -2.75 -3.20
N LEU A 97 13.17 -1.59 -3.63
CA LEU A 97 13.40 -1.25 -5.03
C LEU A 97 14.87 -1.45 -5.34
N LEU A 98 15.11 -2.39 -6.25
CA LEU A 98 16.44 -2.83 -6.60
C LEU A 98 16.83 -2.32 -7.99
N PRO A 99 18.03 -1.73 -8.18
CA PRO A 99 18.48 -1.24 -9.48
C PRO A 99 18.52 -2.32 -10.56
N GLU A 100 18.86 -3.56 -10.21
CA GLU A 100 18.87 -4.71 -11.13
C GLU A 100 17.49 -5.03 -11.71
N ASN A 101 16.41 -4.60 -11.03
CA ASN A 101 15.04 -4.71 -11.49
C ASN A 101 14.51 -3.41 -12.12
N ASN A 102 15.40 -2.49 -12.49
CA ASN A 102 15.07 -1.15 -12.98
C ASN A 102 14.21 -0.35 -11.98
N MET A 103 14.50 -0.48 -10.68
CA MET A 103 13.76 0.17 -9.59
C MET A 103 12.24 -0.06 -9.68
N LYS A 104 11.86 -1.27 -10.09
CA LYS A 104 10.47 -1.71 -10.29
C LYS A 104 10.08 -2.76 -9.26
N ALA A 105 8.89 -2.64 -8.71
CA ALA A 105 8.28 -3.61 -7.82
C ALA A 105 6.92 -4.10 -8.34
N ILE A 106 6.71 -5.41 -8.25
CA ILE A 106 5.39 -6.03 -8.41
C ILE A 106 4.74 -6.08 -7.03
N ILE A 107 3.51 -5.61 -6.90
CA ILE A 107 2.83 -5.49 -5.60
C ILE A 107 1.94 -6.72 -5.37
N ASP A 108 2.56 -7.88 -5.23
CA ASP A 108 1.89 -9.16 -4.94
C ASP A 108 1.84 -9.51 -3.44
N CYS A 109 2.46 -8.67 -2.61
CA CYS A 109 2.60 -8.86 -1.17
C CYS A 109 1.67 -7.95 -0.33
N ALA A 110 0.73 -7.23 -0.94
CA ALA A 110 -0.13 -6.27 -0.24
C ALA A 110 -1.63 -6.56 -0.44
N GLY A 111 -2.33 -6.82 0.67
CA GLY A 111 -3.80 -6.87 0.76
C GLY A 111 -4.34 -5.69 1.58
N ILE A 112 -5.65 -5.72 1.83
CA ILE A 112 -6.34 -4.65 2.58
C ILE A 112 -7.08 -5.24 3.78
N LEU A 113 -6.82 -4.69 4.96
CA LEU A 113 -7.49 -5.00 6.22
C LEU A 113 -8.52 -3.91 6.55
N LYS A 114 -9.76 -4.29 6.85
CA LYS A 114 -10.79 -3.43 7.42
C LYS A 114 -10.75 -3.53 8.94
N LEU A 115 -10.53 -2.41 9.60
CA LEU A 115 -10.60 -2.31 11.06
C LEU A 115 -12.05 -2.27 11.52
N ARG A 116 -12.36 -2.84 12.68
CA ARG A 116 -13.71 -2.78 13.25
C ARG A 116 -14.05 -1.34 13.62
N ASN A 117 -15.29 -0.93 13.38
CA ASN A 117 -15.69 0.45 13.63
C ASN A 117 -15.59 0.80 15.12
N SER A 118 -15.98 -0.12 16.01
CA SER A 118 -15.84 0.02 17.46
C SER A 118 -14.43 0.36 17.90
N ASP A 119 -13.41 -0.22 17.25
CA ASP A 119 -12.01 -0.06 17.62
C ASP A 119 -11.43 1.28 17.14
N ILE A 120 -12.07 1.89 16.14
CA ILE A 120 -11.70 3.21 15.58
C ILE A 120 -12.44 4.34 16.27
N GLU A 121 -13.73 4.18 16.58
CA GLU A 121 -14.56 5.19 17.25
C GLU A 121 -14.02 5.57 18.64
N LEU A 122 -13.28 4.67 19.29
CA LEU A 122 -12.58 4.96 20.53
C LEU A 122 -11.38 5.92 20.36
N ARG A 123 -10.91 6.16 19.12
CA ARG A 123 -9.83 7.10 18.81
C ARG A 123 -10.44 8.48 18.54
N LYS A 124 -10.11 9.48 19.35
CA LYS A 124 -10.59 10.86 19.19
C LYS A 124 -10.27 11.40 17.79
N GLY A 125 -11.27 11.95 17.10
CA GLY A 125 -11.10 12.68 15.83
C GLY A 125 -11.65 11.97 14.58
N GLU A 126 -12.08 10.73 14.69
CA GLU A 126 -12.71 10.01 13.57
C GLU A 126 -14.23 10.24 13.52
N THR A 127 -14.77 10.36 12.31
CA THR A 127 -16.17 10.76 12.08
C THR A 127 -16.98 9.64 11.41
N ASP A 128 -18.31 9.70 11.56
CA ASP A 128 -19.26 8.82 10.85
C ASP A 128 -19.10 8.81 9.32
N ILE A 129 -18.51 9.86 8.76
CA ILE A 129 -18.19 9.95 7.33
C ILE A 129 -17.11 8.93 6.96
N GLY A 130 -16.05 8.82 7.77
CA GLY A 130 -14.99 7.82 7.58
C GLY A 130 -15.53 6.39 7.70
N ARG A 131 -16.52 6.17 8.56
CA ARG A 131 -17.19 4.88 8.74
C ARG A 131 -17.91 4.38 7.50
N LYS A 132 -18.59 5.28 6.77
CA LYS A 132 -19.33 4.96 5.54
C LYS A 132 -18.45 4.96 4.29
N ASN A 133 -17.24 5.52 4.38
CA ASN A 133 -16.32 5.57 3.26
C ASN A 133 -15.59 4.23 3.10
N THR A 134 -15.94 3.50 2.05
CA THR A 134 -15.30 2.23 1.68
C THR A 134 -14.28 2.39 0.54
N ARG A 135 -14.04 3.63 0.09
CA ARG A 135 -13.11 3.93 -1.00
C ARG A 135 -11.73 4.24 -0.43
N VAL A 136 -10.72 3.58 -0.98
CA VAL A 136 -9.33 3.73 -0.57
C VAL A 136 -8.42 3.92 -1.78
N ARG A 137 -7.20 4.42 -1.56
CA ARG A 137 -6.13 4.43 -2.56
C ARG A 137 -4.93 3.64 -2.02
N LEU A 138 -4.25 2.89 -2.88
CA LEU A 138 -2.89 2.44 -2.59
C LEU A 138 -1.97 3.64 -2.75
N VAL A 139 -1.20 3.95 -1.70
CA VAL A 139 -0.28 5.08 -1.71
C VAL A 139 1.13 4.56 -1.69
N PHE A 140 1.92 5.03 -2.65
CA PHE A 140 3.31 4.66 -2.83
C PHE A 140 4.20 5.87 -2.57
N ARG A 141 5.27 5.67 -1.79
CA ARG A 141 6.25 6.71 -1.48
C ARG A 141 7.64 6.11 -1.50
N VAL A 142 8.61 6.86 -2.02
CA VAL A 142 10.04 6.54 -1.92
C VAL A 142 10.74 7.76 -1.36
N HIS A 143 11.76 7.54 -0.53
CA HIS A 143 12.68 8.56 -0.07
C HIS A 143 14.01 8.36 -0.78
N ILE A 144 14.46 9.39 -1.51
CA ILE A 144 15.76 9.38 -2.19
C ILE A 144 16.71 10.21 -1.32
N PRO A 145 17.77 9.62 -0.75
CA PRO A 145 18.81 10.39 -0.05
C PRO A 145 19.43 11.43 -1.00
N GLN A 146 19.62 12.66 -0.52
CA GLN A 146 20.39 13.66 -1.25
C GLN A 146 21.82 13.72 -0.70
N PRO A 147 22.84 13.95 -1.54
CA PRO A 147 24.21 14.21 -1.11
C PRO A 147 24.33 15.40 -0.16
#